data_AF-A0AAN3NVX8-F1
#
_entry.id   AF-A0AAN3NVX8-F1
#
_cell.length_a   1.000
_cell.length_b   1.000
_cell.length_c   1.000
_cell.angle_alpha   90.00
_cell.angle_beta   90.00
_cell.angle_gamma   90.00
#
_symmetry.space_group_name_H-M   'P 1'
#
loop_
_entity.id
_entity.type
_entity.pdbx_description
1 polymer ?
#
loop_
_entity_poly.entity_id
_entity_poly.type
_entity_poly.pdbx_seq_one_letter_code
_entity_poly.pdbx_strand_id
1 'polypeptide(L)'
;MSPCENDTPINWKRNLIVAWLGCFLTGAAFSLVMPFLPLYVEQLGVTGHSALNMWSGIVFSITFLFSAIASPFWGGLADRKGRKLMLLRSALGMGIVMVLMGLAQNIWQFLILRALLGLLGGFVPNANALIATQVPRNKSGWALGTLSTGGVSGALLGPMAGGLLADSYGLRPVFFITASVLILCFFVTLFCIREKFQPVSKKEMLHMREVVTSLKNPKLVLSLFVTTLIIQVA
;
A
#
# COMPACT_ATOMS: atom_id res chain seq x y z
N MET A 1 -31.62 -25.22 -19.51
CA MET A 1 -32.21 -24.03 -18.87
C MET A 1 -31.70 -24.01 -17.44
N SER A 2 -30.55 -23.36 -17.21
CA SER A 2 -29.89 -23.31 -15.90
C SER A 2 -30.49 -22.16 -15.09
N PRO A 3 -30.67 -22.29 -13.77
CA PRO A 3 -31.36 -21.28 -12.98
C PRO A 3 -30.55 -19.99 -12.98
N CYS A 4 -31.21 -18.86 -13.26
CA CYS A 4 -30.66 -17.53 -13.03
C CYS A 4 -30.34 -17.38 -11.55
N GLU A 5 -29.07 -17.60 -11.19
CA GLU A 5 -28.53 -17.27 -9.88
C GLU A 5 -28.75 -15.77 -9.67
N ASN A 6 -29.37 -15.40 -8.54
CA ASN A 6 -29.73 -14.02 -8.19
C ASN A 6 -28.47 -13.16 -8.09
N ASP A 7 -28.05 -12.63 -9.24
CA ASP A 7 -26.77 -11.99 -9.40
C ASP A 7 -26.85 -10.53 -8.95
N THR A 8 -26.96 -10.32 -7.63
CA THR A 8 -27.08 -8.97 -7.04
C THR A 8 -26.06 -8.02 -7.68
N PRO A 9 -26.49 -6.88 -8.27
CA PRO A 9 -25.60 -6.00 -8.99
C PRO A 9 -24.53 -5.47 -8.03
N ILE A 10 -23.26 -5.54 -8.45
CA ILE A 10 -22.15 -5.02 -7.63
C ILE A 10 -22.40 -3.52 -7.42
N ASN A 11 -22.60 -3.12 -6.17
CA ASN A 11 -22.66 -1.72 -5.82
C ASN A 11 -21.23 -1.14 -5.78
N TRP A 12 -20.73 -0.74 -6.95
CA TRP A 12 -19.39 -0.17 -7.10
C TRP A 12 -19.19 1.09 -6.25
N LYS A 13 -20.25 1.84 -5.91
CA LYS A 13 -20.15 3.00 -5.01
C LYS A 13 -19.81 2.58 -3.58
N ARG A 14 -20.42 1.49 -3.10
CA ARG A 14 -20.07 0.91 -1.79
C ARG A 14 -18.62 0.45 -1.77
N ASN A 15 -18.20 -0.29 -2.79
CA ASN A 15 -16.80 -0.72 -2.90
C ASN A 15 -15.85 0.46 -2.99
N LEU A 16 -16.20 1.51 -3.73
CA LEU A 16 -15.42 2.74 -3.82
C LEU A 16 -15.24 3.40 -2.45
N ILE A 17 -16.31 3.58 -1.68
CA ILE A 17 -16.23 4.19 -0.33
C ILE A 17 -15.34 3.35 0.59
N VAL A 18 -15.49 2.03 0.56
CA VAL A 18 -14.69 1.12 1.40
C VAL A 18 -13.22 1.12 0.98
N ALA A 19 -12.95 1.05 -0.32
CA ALA A 19 -11.61 1.12 -0.87
C ALA A 19 -10.97 2.49 -0.62
N TRP A 20 -11.74 3.58 -0.67
CA TRP A 20 -11.30 4.93 -0.34
C TRP A 20 -10.86 5.02 1.12
N LEU A 21 -11.68 4.53 2.05
CA LEU A 21 -11.35 4.47 3.46
C LEU A 21 -10.11 3.59 3.69
N GLY A 22 -10.02 2.45 3.00
CA GLY A 22 -8.83 1.59 3.08
C GLY A 22 -7.56 2.27 2.56
N CYS A 23 -7.63 2.99 1.44
CA CYS A 23 -6.53 3.78 0.91
C CYS A 23 -6.12 4.90 1.87
N PHE A 24 -7.09 5.58 2.49
CA PHE A 24 -6.85 6.60 3.50
C PHE A 24 -6.13 6.02 4.73
N LEU A 25 -6.68 4.95 5.33
CA LEU A 25 -6.08 4.33 6.51
C LEU A 25 -4.68 3.77 6.22
N THR A 26 -4.50 3.14 5.05
CA THR A 26 -3.20 2.57 4.67
C THR A 26 -2.19 3.66 4.33
N GLY A 27 -2.62 4.74 3.67
CA GLY A 27 -1.78 5.92 3.40
C GLY A 27 -1.34 6.61 4.68
N ALA A 28 -2.27 6.77 5.64
CA ALA A 28 -1.96 7.28 6.96
C ALA A 28 -0.96 6.37 7.67
N ALA A 29 -1.18 5.05 7.69
CA ALA A 29 -0.27 4.10 8.33
C ALA A 29 1.16 4.14 7.77
N PHE A 30 1.32 4.28 6.45
CA PHE A 30 2.64 4.42 5.83
C PHE A 30 3.34 5.72 6.21
N SER A 31 2.60 6.83 6.19
CA SER A 31 3.16 8.17 6.40
C SER A 31 3.42 8.47 7.89
N LEU A 32 2.59 7.91 8.76
CA LEU A 32 2.61 8.14 10.20
C LEU A 32 3.95 7.79 10.86
N VAL A 33 4.71 6.83 10.32
CA VAL A 33 6.02 6.42 10.87
C VAL A 33 7.17 7.36 10.43
N MET A 34 6.99 8.14 9.36
CA MET A 34 8.06 9.00 8.82
C MET A 34 8.62 10.03 9.81
N PRO A 35 7.80 10.88 10.47
CA PRO A 35 8.32 12.06 11.19
C PRO A 35 9.18 11.68 12.40
N PHE A 36 8.91 10.55 13.04
CA PHE A 36 9.65 10.10 14.22
C PHE A 36 10.53 8.87 13.93
N LEU A 37 10.72 8.51 12.66
CA LEU A 37 11.60 7.40 12.29
C LEU A 37 13.01 7.52 12.91
N PRO A 38 13.69 8.68 12.85
CA PRO A 38 15.02 8.82 13.46
C PRO A 38 15.00 8.63 14.98
N LEU A 39 13.96 9.16 15.65
CA LEU A 39 13.77 8.99 17.10
C LEU A 39 13.56 7.51 17.47
N TYR A 40 12.83 6.75 16.64
CA TYR A 40 12.66 5.32 16.89
C TYR A 40 13.94 4.53 16.64
N VAL A 41 14.72 4.90 15.62
CA VAL A 41 16.04 4.33 15.35
C VAL A 41 17.00 4.58 16.52
N GLU A 42 16.94 5.78 17.13
CA GLU A 42 17.68 6.12 18.34
C GLU A 42 17.28 5.23 19.53
N GLN A 43 15.97 5.03 19.76
CA GLN A 43 15.45 4.14 20.81
C GLN A 43 15.89 2.68 20.64
N LEU A 44 16.26 2.26 19.43
CA LEU A 44 16.76 0.93 19.13
C LEU A 44 18.28 0.80 19.31
N GLY A 45 18.94 1.82 19.86
CA GLY A 45 20.35 1.80 20.26
C GLY A 45 21.32 2.38 19.24
N VAL A 46 20.85 3.01 18.17
CA VAL A 46 21.73 3.72 17.22
C VAL A 46 22.00 5.12 17.77
N THR A 47 23.24 5.36 18.21
CA THR A 47 23.65 6.66 18.75
C THR A 47 24.58 7.40 17.79
N GLY A 48 24.46 8.72 17.74
CA GLY A 48 25.33 9.61 16.95
C GLY A 48 24.67 10.13 15.67
N HIS A 49 24.82 11.43 15.43
CA HIS A 49 24.12 12.16 14.37
C HIS A 49 24.29 11.54 12.97
N SER A 50 25.52 11.19 12.60
CA SER A 50 25.82 10.60 11.28
C SER A 50 25.20 9.20 11.13
N ALA A 51 25.28 8.37 12.18
CA ALA A 51 24.71 7.03 12.18
C ALA A 51 23.18 7.08 12.12
N LEU A 52 22.53 7.97 12.87
CA LEU A 52 21.08 8.15 12.86
C LEU A 52 20.56 8.52 11.46
N ASN A 53 21.21 9.47 10.79
CA ASN A 53 20.83 9.86 9.43
C ASN A 53 20.99 8.70 8.44
N MET A 54 22.13 7.99 8.49
CA MET A 54 22.40 6.87 7.60
C MET A 54 21.40 5.72 7.82
N TRP A 55 21.19 5.31 9.08
CA TRP A 55 20.25 4.24 9.40
C TRP A 55 18.80 4.61 9.10
N SER A 56 18.38 5.85 9.36
CA SER A 56 17.05 6.32 8.99
C SER A 56 16.83 6.26 7.48
N GLY A 57 17.82 6.67 6.69
CA GLY A 57 17.78 6.58 5.24
C GLY A 57 17.71 5.14 4.72
N ILE A 58 18.50 4.23 5.30
CA ILE A 58 18.50 2.79 4.96
C ILE A 58 17.13 2.17 5.30
N VAL A 59 16.63 2.41 6.50
CA VAL A 59 15.35 1.88 6.99
C VAL A 59 14.16 2.43 6.20
N PHE A 60 14.26 3.66 5.73
CA PHE A 60 13.27 4.25 4.84
C PHE A 60 13.29 3.59 3.44
N SER A 61 14.45 3.62 2.78
CA SER A 61 14.63 3.15 1.40
C SER A 61 14.38 1.65 1.23
N ILE A 62 14.72 0.82 2.21
CA ILE A 62 14.52 -0.65 2.12
C ILE A 62 13.04 -1.02 1.92
N THR A 63 12.12 -0.23 2.50
CA THR A 63 10.67 -0.47 2.35
C THR A 63 10.25 -0.28 0.89
N PHE A 64 10.73 0.78 0.24
CA PHE A 64 10.43 1.06 -1.17
C PHE A 64 11.15 0.09 -2.11
N LEU A 65 12.39 -0.28 -1.82
CA LEU A 65 13.14 -1.27 -2.59
C LEU A 65 12.39 -2.60 -2.66
N PHE A 66 11.97 -3.13 -1.50
CA PHE A 66 11.23 -4.39 -1.44
C PHE A 66 9.81 -4.25 -2.00
N SER A 67 9.16 -3.10 -1.84
CA SER A 67 7.87 -2.83 -2.50
C SER A 67 8.00 -2.83 -4.03
N ALA A 68 9.08 -2.30 -4.58
CA ALA A 68 9.33 -2.31 -6.02
C ALA A 68 9.56 -3.73 -6.55
N ILE A 69 10.35 -4.53 -5.83
CA ILE A 69 10.58 -5.96 -6.15
C ILE A 69 9.28 -6.76 -6.07
N ALA A 70 8.45 -6.49 -5.06
CA ALA A 70 7.21 -7.22 -4.83
C ALA A 70 6.07 -6.81 -5.77
N SER A 71 6.10 -5.60 -6.33
CA SER A 71 5.02 -5.03 -7.15
C SER A 71 4.63 -5.90 -8.35
N PRO A 72 5.54 -6.39 -9.21
CA PRO A 72 5.18 -7.27 -10.33
C PRO A 72 4.58 -8.59 -9.88
N PHE A 73 5.11 -9.16 -8.79
CA PHE A 73 4.66 -10.45 -8.24
C PHE A 73 3.23 -10.34 -7.71
N TRP A 74 2.94 -9.33 -6.89
CA TRP A 74 1.61 -9.12 -6.35
C TRP A 74 0.62 -8.64 -7.40
N GLY A 75 1.05 -7.86 -8.39
CA GLY A 75 0.22 -7.46 -9.52
C GLY A 75 -0.29 -8.66 -10.30
N GLY A 76 0.62 -9.54 -10.75
CA GLY A 76 0.24 -10.76 -11.47
C GLY A 76 -0.56 -11.74 -10.62
N LEU A 77 -0.29 -11.85 -9.32
CA LEU A 77 -1.08 -12.69 -8.42
C LEU A 77 -2.50 -12.12 -8.20
N ALA A 78 -2.64 -10.80 -8.17
CA ALA A 78 -3.92 -10.13 -8.04
C ALA A 78 -4.82 -10.38 -9.27
N ASP A 79 -4.24 -10.37 -10.46
CA ASP A 79 -4.96 -10.71 -11.70
C ASP A 79 -5.43 -12.18 -11.74
N ARG A 80 -4.70 -13.08 -11.06
CA ARG A 80 -4.98 -14.52 -11.05
C ARG A 80 -5.88 -14.99 -9.91
N LYS A 81 -5.86 -14.33 -8.76
CA LYS A 81 -6.60 -14.76 -7.55
C LYS A 81 -7.67 -13.76 -7.09
N GLY A 82 -7.76 -12.61 -7.74
CA GLY A 82 -8.70 -11.54 -7.39
C GLY A 82 -8.05 -10.43 -6.58
N ARG A 83 -8.52 -9.21 -6.84
CA ARG A 83 -8.00 -7.99 -6.23
C ARG A 83 -8.43 -7.88 -4.76
N LYS A 84 -9.64 -8.34 -4.40
CA LYS A 84 -10.13 -8.40 -3.01
C LYS A 84 -9.21 -9.22 -2.12
N LEU A 85 -8.78 -10.40 -2.59
CA LEU A 85 -7.87 -11.25 -1.81
C LEU A 85 -6.53 -10.55 -1.54
N MET A 86 -6.03 -9.78 -2.52
CA MET A 86 -4.80 -9.02 -2.34
C MET A 86 -4.97 -7.82 -1.40
N LEU A 87 -6.12 -7.12 -1.43
CA LEU A 87 -6.42 -6.09 -0.44
C LEU A 87 -6.41 -6.63 0.99
N LEU A 88 -7.06 -7.77 1.20
CA LEU A 88 -7.10 -8.46 2.49
C LEU A 88 -5.70 -8.86 2.96
N ARG A 89 -4.92 -9.48 2.07
CA ARG A 89 -3.54 -9.87 2.35
C ARG A 89 -2.69 -8.67 2.78
N SER A 90 -2.78 -7.57 2.04
CA SER A 90 -1.99 -6.37 2.34
C SER A 90 -2.41 -5.74 3.67
N ALA A 91 -3.70 -5.56 3.93
CA ALA A 91 -4.17 -4.99 5.19
C ALA A 91 -3.76 -5.84 6.41
N LEU A 92 -3.97 -7.16 6.34
CA LEU A 92 -3.62 -8.07 7.43
C LEU A 92 -2.10 -8.17 7.62
N GLY A 93 -1.37 -8.37 6.52
CA GLY A 93 0.08 -8.52 6.54
C GLY A 93 0.78 -7.28 7.07
N MET A 94 0.38 -6.09 6.61
CA MET A 94 0.89 -4.83 7.14
C MET A 94 0.51 -4.63 8.61
N GLY A 95 -0.71 -5.00 9.02
CA GLY A 95 -1.15 -4.94 10.42
C GLY A 95 -0.28 -5.79 11.34
N ILE A 96 -0.02 -7.05 10.98
CA ILE A 96 0.86 -7.95 11.74
C ILE A 96 2.28 -7.39 11.83
N VAL A 97 2.84 -6.91 10.71
CA VAL A 97 4.18 -6.33 10.69
C VAL A 97 4.27 -5.08 11.57
N MET A 98 3.23 -4.24 11.59
CA MET A 98 3.17 -3.07 12.48
C MET A 98 3.22 -3.48 13.96
N VAL A 99 2.51 -4.53 14.37
CA VAL A 99 2.62 -5.08 15.74
C VAL A 99 4.06 -5.50 16.04
N LEU A 100 4.67 -6.26 15.14
CA LEU A 100 6.05 -6.74 15.31
C LEU A 100 7.05 -5.57 15.37
N MET A 101 6.82 -4.51 14.60
CA MET A 101 7.66 -3.30 14.61
C MET A 101 7.61 -2.58 15.96
N GLY A 102 6.44 -2.52 16.60
CA GLY A 102 6.28 -1.98 17.96
C GLY A 102 6.95 -2.82 19.05
N LEU A 103 7.21 -4.11 18.77
CA LEU A 103 7.92 -5.05 19.65
C LEU A 103 9.42 -5.15 19.36
N ALA A 104 9.91 -4.48 18.30
CA ALA A 104 11.31 -4.54 17.91
C ALA A 104 12.21 -4.00 19.03
N GLN A 105 13.30 -4.73 19.31
CA GLN A 105 14.25 -4.40 20.36
C GLN A 105 15.57 -3.87 19.83
N ASN A 106 15.86 -4.09 18.54
CA ASN A 106 17.07 -3.59 17.89
C ASN A 106 16.81 -3.14 16.45
N ILE A 107 17.75 -2.39 15.89
CA ILE A 107 17.65 -1.82 14.55
C ILE A 107 17.56 -2.88 13.45
N TRP A 108 18.22 -4.03 13.62
CA TRP A 108 18.21 -5.11 12.65
C TRP A 108 16.85 -5.79 12.51
N GLN A 109 16.17 -6.07 13.64
CA GLN A 109 14.79 -6.55 13.63
C GLN A 109 13.88 -5.54 12.92
N PHE A 110 14.02 -4.25 13.26
CA PHE A 110 13.21 -3.21 12.64
C PHE A 110 13.46 -3.09 11.13
N LEU A 111 14.72 -3.20 10.68
CA LEU A 111 15.10 -3.19 9.27
C LEU A 111 14.45 -4.35 8.49
N ILE A 112 14.52 -5.57 9.03
CA ILE A 112 13.90 -6.76 8.41
C ILE A 112 12.38 -6.59 8.34
N LEU A 113 11.76 -6.09 9.41
CA LEU A 113 10.32 -5.84 9.45
C LEU A 113 9.91 -4.76 8.43
N ARG A 114 10.75 -3.76 8.18
CA ARG A 114 10.54 -2.74 7.15
C ARG A 114 10.62 -3.31 5.74
N ALA A 115 11.59 -4.19 5.48
CA ALA A 115 11.64 -4.95 4.23
C ALA A 115 10.36 -5.79 4.04
N LEU A 116 9.92 -6.49 5.09
CA LEU A 116 8.70 -7.28 5.07
C LEU A 116 7.45 -6.43 4.87
N LEU A 117 7.38 -5.23 5.46
CA LEU A 117 6.30 -4.27 5.22
C LEU A 117 6.21 -3.90 3.73
N GLY A 118 7.36 -3.65 3.08
CA GLY A 118 7.44 -3.41 1.64
C GLY A 118 6.93 -4.59 0.81
N LEU A 119 7.34 -5.82 1.17
CA LEU A 119 6.85 -7.04 0.53
C LEU A 119 5.34 -7.27 0.72
N LEU A 120 4.78 -6.88 1.87
CA LEU A 120 3.36 -7.07 2.19
C LEU A 120 2.47 -5.90 1.74
N GLY A 121 3.06 -4.83 1.21
CA GLY A 121 2.35 -3.67 0.68
C GLY A 121 1.49 -3.96 -0.57
N GLY A 122 1.02 -2.88 -1.22
CA GLY A 122 0.24 -2.97 -2.46
C GLY A 122 -1.28 -2.84 -2.30
N PHE A 123 -1.78 -2.32 -1.18
CA PHE A 123 -3.21 -2.06 -1.00
C PHE A 123 -3.75 -1.05 -2.03
N VAL A 124 -3.15 0.14 -2.11
CA VAL A 124 -3.58 1.24 -3.00
C VAL A 124 -3.65 0.84 -4.48
N PRO A 125 -2.61 0.24 -5.10
CA PRO A 125 -2.71 -0.16 -6.50
C PRO A 125 -3.77 -1.25 -6.75
N ASN A 126 -3.97 -2.18 -5.81
CA ASN A 126 -5.03 -3.18 -5.91
C ASN A 126 -6.44 -2.57 -5.74
N ALA A 127 -6.59 -1.55 -4.91
CA ALA A 127 -7.83 -0.81 -4.74
C ALA A 127 -8.18 -0.04 -6.04
N ASN A 128 -7.19 0.63 -6.62
CA ASN A 128 -7.33 1.31 -7.90
C ASN A 128 -7.74 0.32 -9.01
N ALA A 129 -7.08 -0.83 -9.12
CA ALA A 129 -7.42 -1.85 -10.09
C ALA A 129 -8.83 -2.42 -9.88
N LEU A 130 -9.18 -2.77 -8.63
CA LEU A 130 -10.51 -3.30 -8.29
C LEU A 130 -11.61 -2.32 -8.70
N ILE A 131 -11.48 -1.04 -8.34
CA ILE A 131 -12.49 -0.04 -8.69
C ILE A 131 -12.50 0.25 -10.19
N ALA A 132 -11.34 0.30 -10.87
CA ALA A 132 -11.28 0.48 -12.32
C ALA A 132 -12.06 -0.60 -13.08
N THR A 133 -12.06 -1.85 -12.60
CA THR A 133 -12.81 -2.95 -13.24
C THR A 133 -14.31 -2.92 -12.98
N GLN A 134 -14.77 -2.23 -11.93
CA GLN A 134 -16.18 -2.23 -11.52
C GLN A 134 -16.95 -0.97 -11.93
N VAL A 135 -16.24 0.13 -12.16
CA VAL A 135 -16.84 1.44 -12.46
C VAL A 135 -17.13 1.56 -13.97
N PRO A 136 -18.31 2.08 -14.36
CA PRO A 136 -18.59 2.40 -15.77
C PRO A 136 -17.53 3.31 -16.39
N ARG A 137 -17.17 3.08 -17.66
CA ARG A 137 -16.08 3.80 -18.35
C ARG A 137 -16.21 5.33 -18.30
N ASN A 138 -17.44 5.86 -18.29
CA ASN A 138 -17.71 7.30 -18.21
C ASN A 138 -17.49 7.90 -16.80
N LYS A 139 -17.34 7.07 -15.76
CA LYS A 139 -17.16 7.50 -14.35
C LYS A 139 -15.82 7.05 -13.75
N SER A 140 -14.99 6.33 -14.50
CA SER A 140 -13.72 5.79 -14.01
C SER A 140 -12.77 6.89 -13.52
N GLY A 141 -12.65 7.99 -14.26
CA GLY A 141 -11.82 9.14 -13.85
C GLY A 141 -12.26 9.74 -12.51
N TRP A 142 -13.57 9.94 -12.31
CA TRP A 142 -14.11 10.45 -11.05
C TRP A 142 -13.88 9.47 -9.89
N ALA A 143 -14.10 8.17 -10.10
CA ALA A 143 -13.93 7.17 -9.06
C ALA A 143 -12.45 6.96 -8.67
N LEU A 144 -11.54 6.88 -9.66
CA LEU A 144 -10.11 6.77 -9.41
C LEU A 144 -9.52 8.06 -8.81
N GLY A 145 -9.98 9.22 -9.28
CA GLY A 145 -9.65 10.51 -8.66
C GLY A 145 -10.07 10.55 -7.19
N THR A 146 -11.30 10.10 -6.90
CA THR A 146 -11.80 9.96 -5.52
C THR A 146 -10.91 9.03 -4.71
N LEU A 147 -10.56 7.82 -5.19
CA LEU A 147 -9.63 6.93 -4.48
C LEU A 147 -8.29 7.58 -4.15
N SER A 148 -7.72 8.32 -5.11
CA SER A 148 -6.47 9.04 -4.92
C SER A 148 -6.57 10.09 -3.82
N THR A 149 -7.71 10.79 -3.69
CA THR A 149 -7.88 11.73 -2.57
C THR A 149 -7.78 11.02 -1.23
N GLY A 150 -8.32 9.81 -1.10
CA GLY A 150 -8.22 9.02 0.13
C GLY A 150 -6.75 8.76 0.50
N GLY A 151 -5.97 8.24 -0.44
CA GLY A 151 -4.54 7.98 -0.22
C GLY A 151 -3.73 9.23 0.12
N VAL A 152 -3.94 10.32 -0.61
CA VAL A 152 -3.26 11.61 -0.37
C VAL A 152 -3.66 12.22 0.97
N SER A 153 -4.95 12.28 1.28
CA SER A 153 -5.43 12.78 2.57
C SER A 153 -4.89 11.95 3.73
N GLY A 154 -4.82 10.62 3.58
CA GLY A 154 -4.21 9.75 4.57
C GLY A 154 -2.72 10.06 4.76
N ALA A 155 -1.97 10.19 3.68
CA ALA A 155 -0.55 10.52 3.73
C ALA A 155 -0.26 11.90 4.36
N LEU A 156 -1.16 12.87 4.17
CA LEU A 156 -1.06 14.21 4.78
C LEU A 156 -1.42 14.21 6.27
N LEU A 157 -2.49 13.53 6.66
CA LEU A 157 -2.96 13.51 8.06
C LEU A 157 -2.18 12.51 8.92
N GLY A 158 -1.54 11.51 8.31
CA GLY A 158 -0.77 10.47 8.98
C GLY A 158 0.34 11.02 9.89
N PRO A 159 1.26 11.88 9.41
CA PRO A 159 2.32 12.46 10.22
C PRO A 159 1.79 13.34 11.36
N MET A 160 0.70 14.08 11.14
CA MET A 160 0.09 14.91 12.16
C MET A 160 -0.47 14.04 13.31
N ALA A 161 -1.26 13.02 12.98
CA ALA A 161 -1.77 12.08 13.96
C ALA A 161 -0.64 11.30 14.65
N GLY A 162 0.36 10.88 13.87
CA GLY A 162 1.55 10.17 14.34
C GLY A 162 2.36 10.95 15.36
N GLY A 163 2.64 12.21 15.05
CA GLY A 163 3.38 13.11 15.93
C GLY A 163 2.65 13.35 17.26
N LEU A 164 1.34 13.65 17.21
CA LEU A 164 0.54 13.85 18.43
C LEU A 164 0.46 12.59 19.30
N LEU A 165 0.26 11.42 18.68
CA LEU A 165 0.23 10.15 19.39
C LEU A 165 1.61 9.79 19.97
N ALA A 166 2.68 10.06 19.22
CA ALA A 166 4.06 9.86 19.67
C ALA A 166 4.40 10.75 20.87
N ASP A 167 3.96 12.01 20.86
CA ASP A 167 4.19 12.95 21.96
C ASP A 167 3.41 12.57 23.22
N SER A 168 2.16 12.12 23.06
CA SER A 168 1.27 11.81 24.19
C SER A 168 1.52 10.41 24.80
N TYR A 169 1.81 9.41 23.97
CA TYR A 169 1.87 7.99 24.37
C TYR A 169 3.24 7.35 24.11
N GLY A 170 4.18 8.05 23.49
CA GLY A 170 5.48 7.51 23.07
C GLY A 170 5.42 6.79 21.72
N LEU A 171 6.59 6.40 21.21
CA LEU A 171 6.74 5.87 19.85
C LEU A 171 6.17 4.45 19.65
N ARG A 172 6.33 3.56 20.65
CA ARG A 172 5.89 2.16 20.52
C ARG A 172 4.36 2.01 20.40
N PRO A 173 3.53 2.66 21.24
CA PRO A 173 2.07 2.60 21.12
C PRO A 173 1.53 3.00 19.76
N VAL A 174 2.19 3.93 19.07
CA VAL A 174 1.80 4.39 17.73
C VAL A 174 1.76 3.24 16.72
N PHE A 175 2.70 2.28 16.79
CA PHE A 175 2.70 1.09 15.95
C PHE A 175 1.50 0.17 16.23
N PHE A 176 1.14 -0.03 17.49
CA PHE A 176 0.00 -0.87 17.87
C PHE A 176 -1.35 -0.24 17.48
N ILE A 177 -1.47 1.09 17.62
CA ILE A 177 -2.65 1.83 17.16
C ILE A 177 -2.79 1.69 15.63
N THR A 178 -1.68 1.89 14.91
CA THR A 178 -1.66 1.74 13.44
C THR A 178 -2.01 0.32 13.01
N ALA A 179 -1.47 -0.69 13.70
CA ALA A 179 -1.82 -2.09 13.47
C ALA A 179 -3.32 -2.34 13.66
N SER A 180 -3.91 -1.82 14.73
CA SER A 180 -5.33 -1.96 15.04
C SER A 180 -6.20 -1.35 13.94
N VAL A 181 -5.82 -0.18 13.43
CA VAL A 181 -6.49 0.49 12.31
C VAL A 181 -6.39 -0.33 11.01
N LEU A 182 -5.24 -0.93 10.72
CA LEU A 182 -5.06 -1.80 9.54
C LEU A 182 -5.85 -3.11 9.66
N ILE A 183 -5.94 -3.68 10.87
CA ILE A 183 -6.77 -4.86 11.14
C ILE A 183 -8.26 -4.51 11.00
N LEU A 184 -8.69 -3.34 11.46
CA LEU A 184 -10.05 -2.85 11.21
C LEU A 184 -10.32 -2.69 9.71
N CYS A 185 -9.36 -2.12 8.97
CA CYS A 185 -9.43 -2.02 7.51
C CYS A 185 -9.56 -3.39 6.84
N PHE A 186 -8.86 -4.41 7.34
CA PHE A 186 -9.00 -5.79 6.88
C PHE A 186 -10.44 -6.30 7.07
N PHE A 187 -11.02 -6.18 8.26
CA PHE A 187 -12.39 -6.64 8.52
C PHE A 187 -13.43 -5.88 7.68
N VAL A 188 -13.29 -4.55 7.59
CA VAL A 188 -14.17 -3.72 6.76
C VAL A 188 -14.07 -4.15 5.29
N THR A 189 -12.87 -4.40 4.79
CA THR A 189 -12.65 -4.91 3.42
C THR A 189 -13.24 -6.31 3.24
N LEU A 190 -13.10 -7.18 4.25
CA LEU A 190 -13.56 -8.57 4.21
C LEU A 190 -15.09 -8.65 4.04
N PHE A 191 -15.81 -7.90 4.86
CA PHE A 191 -17.27 -7.92 4.90
C PHE A 191 -17.93 -7.00 3.88
N CYS A 192 -17.33 -5.86 3.56
CA CYS A 192 -17.98 -4.85 2.73
C CYS A 192 -17.59 -4.87 1.25
N ILE A 193 -16.37 -5.27 0.90
CA ILE A 193 -15.97 -5.34 -0.51
C ILE A 193 -16.52 -6.62 -1.13
N ARG A 194 -17.25 -6.49 -2.24
CA ARG A 194 -17.66 -7.62 -3.09
C ARG A 194 -16.95 -7.54 -4.43
N GLU A 195 -16.37 -8.64 -4.87
CA GLU A 195 -15.71 -8.76 -6.18
C GLU A 195 -16.32 -9.96 -6.91
N LYS A 196 -16.84 -9.74 -8.12
CA LYS A 196 -17.09 -10.84 -9.06
C LYS A 196 -15.79 -11.08 -9.81
N PHE A 197 -15.00 -12.02 -9.31
CA PHE A 197 -13.70 -12.30 -9.89
C PHE A 197 -13.87 -13.06 -11.21
N GLN A 198 -13.40 -12.46 -12.30
CA GLN A 198 -13.18 -13.18 -13.57
C GLN A 198 -11.67 -13.36 -13.75
N PRO A 199 -11.14 -14.59 -13.66
CA PRO A 199 -9.71 -14.84 -13.79
C PRO A 199 -9.21 -14.48 -15.19
N VAL A 200 -8.17 -13.65 -15.27
CA VAL A 200 -7.44 -13.41 -16.52
C VAL A 200 -6.63 -14.67 -16.87
N SER A 201 -6.82 -15.19 -18.08
CA SER A 201 -6.18 -16.44 -18.52
C SER A 201 -4.68 -16.24 -18.71
N LYS A 202 -3.87 -17.24 -18.30
CA LYS A 202 -2.38 -17.23 -18.33
C LYS A 202 -1.79 -16.90 -19.71
N LYS A 203 -2.56 -17.05 -20.80
CA LYS A 203 -2.14 -16.75 -22.18
C LYS A 203 -2.08 -15.25 -22.53
N GLU A 204 -2.70 -14.37 -21.75
CA GLU A 204 -2.79 -12.93 -22.06
C GLU A 204 -1.83 -12.06 -21.24
N MET A 205 -1.06 -12.66 -20.33
CA MET A 205 -0.08 -11.92 -19.53
C MET A 205 1.16 -11.60 -20.37
N LEU A 206 1.27 -10.34 -20.79
CA LEU A 206 2.47 -9.84 -21.45
C LEU A 206 3.68 -10.00 -20.51
N HIS A 207 4.71 -10.69 -20.97
CA HIS A 207 5.96 -10.81 -20.24
C HIS A 207 6.61 -9.42 -20.07
N MET A 208 7.39 -9.19 -19.01
CA MET A 208 8.05 -7.88 -18.78
C MET A 208 8.82 -7.36 -20.01
N ARG A 209 9.37 -8.27 -20.83
CA ARG A 209 10.03 -7.95 -22.10
C ARG A 209 9.04 -7.54 -23.20
N GLU A 210 7.87 -8.18 -23.27
CA GLU A 210 6.80 -7.87 -24.21
C GLU A 210 6.12 -6.53 -23.91
N VAL A 211 5.99 -6.18 -22.63
CA VAL A 211 5.54 -4.85 -22.21
C VAL A 211 6.49 -3.77 -22.75
N VAL A 212 7.81 -3.99 -22.64
CA VAL A 212 8.83 -3.03 -23.12
C VAL A 212 8.84 -2.93 -24.65
N THR A 213 8.67 -4.03 -25.39
CA THR A 213 8.57 -4.00 -26.86
C THR A 213 7.23 -3.49 -27.38
N SER A 214 6.15 -3.56 -26.58
CA SER A 214 4.84 -2.99 -26.94
C SER A 214 4.80 -1.46 -26.82
N LEU A 215 5.78 -0.84 -26.15
CA LEU A 215 5.88 0.61 -26.06
C LEU A 215 6.19 1.22 -27.42
N LYS A 216 5.23 1.95 -28.00
CA LYS A 216 5.40 2.72 -29.24
C LYS A 216 6.62 3.66 -29.22
N ASN A 217 6.98 4.20 -28.05
CA ASN A 217 8.08 5.15 -27.87
C ASN A 217 8.85 4.89 -26.56
N PRO A 218 9.80 3.94 -26.52
CA PRO A 218 10.53 3.60 -25.30
C PRO A 218 11.35 4.77 -24.75
N LYS A 219 11.87 5.65 -25.62
CA LYS A 219 12.59 6.87 -25.20
C LYS A 219 11.72 7.86 -24.43
N LEU A 220 10.43 7.96 -24.76
CA LEU A 220 9.50 8.87 -24.09
C LEU A 220 9.12 8.33 -22.71
N VAL A 221 8.90 7.01 -22.59
CA VAL A 221 8.67 6.36 -21.30
C VAL A 221 9.91 6.45 -20.41
N LEU A 222 11.11 6.25 -20.97
CA LEU A 222 12.36 6.44 -20.25
C LEU A 222 12.52 7.91 -19.79
N SER A 223 12.22 8.88 -20.65
CA SER A 223 12.23 10.30 -20.29
C SER A 223 11.26 10.62 -19.15
N LEU A 224 10.01 10.12 -19.21
CA LEU A 224 9.04 10.26 -18.12
C LEU A 224 9.52 9.63 -16.81
N PHE A 225 10.18 8.47 -16.89
CA PHE A 225 10.73 7.79 -15.73
C PHE A 225 11.87 8.61 -15.10
N VAL A 226 12.79 9.12 -15.92
CA VAL A 226 13.92 9.94 -15.48
C VAL A 226 13.44 11.26 -14.88
N THR A 227 12.50 11.96 -15.51
CA THR A 227 11.97 13.21 -14.97
C THR A 227 11.22 12.98 -13.66
N THR A 228 10.45 11.90 -13.55
CA THR A 228 9.78 11.53 -12.29
C THR A 228 10.80 11.18 -11.20
N LEU A 229 11.89 10.48 -11.55
CA LEU A 229 12.97 10.15 -10.61
C LEU A 229 13.65 11.42 -10.10
N ILE A 230 13.94 12.37 -11.00
CA ILE A 230 14.52 13.67 -10.63
C ILE A 230 13.58 14.41 -9.68
N ILE A 231 12.27 14.43 -9.95
CA ILE A 231 11.27 15.05 -9.08
C ILE A 231 11.20 14.38 -7.69
N GLN A 232 11.40 13.06 -7.60
CA GLN A 232 11.42 12.35 -6.31
C GLN A 232 12.73 12.52 -5.54
N VAL A 233 13.81 12.91 -6.19
CA VAL A 233 15.15 13.11 -5.60
C VAL A 233 15.38 14.57 -5.19
N ALA A 234 14.75 15.53 -5.89
CA ALA A 234 14.80 16.96 -5.60
C ALA A 234 13.96 17.35 -4.38
#